data_AF-A0AAD9DHK2-F1
#
_entry.id   AF-A0AAD9DHK2-F1
#
_cell.length_a   1.000
_cell.length_b   1.000
_cell.length_c   1.000
_cell.angle_alpha   90.00
_cell.angle_beta   90.00
_cell.angle_gamma   90.00
#
_symmetry.space_group_name_H-M   'P 1'
#
loop_
_entity.id
_entity.type
_entity.pdbx_description
1 polymer ?
#
loop_
_entity_poly.entity_id
_entity_poly.type
_entity_poly.pdbx_seq_one_letter_code
_entity_poly.pdbx_strand_id
1 'polypeptide(L)'
;MLALMNPPNVKRGVVYLEEAAKHEVIGAMLDLADVYCTDFSNDEFQKSEEKAEEWYTKALGHHGTLFPLAFTRYGDFLMWQQRSTEARDMYRVAAEFGHARGQYEYAACLISSASSADISSEGLIGDAMSYEDTMEEALQYLCKASEKGFYSPSYTAFAKVLAELAEKAHGTVFSVGRSPIPRVAQILNVAMDTTRPRYGSSQEWEDETSKLLEHYECRKNQCSSCGQEESEARPLRLCGTCHSVAYCSKVCQKRDYRDGHKFDCCPRQELFNFQSLRYALPWVSKDGWKKIGQDLPQLSSTGERSLMKMIEDDTDELYGEDDQDVDEAVLVNFMFRMRKNLETYLHQELNLQVAKSPKMQTLKSKIDMFSKNLQDFPGREDFISAMHQVRILGNDAAHTSDSKLVQAECEQAVYDYRSQKDKYEQYRERPI
;
A
#
# COMPACT_ATOMS: atom_id res chain seq x y z
N MET A 1 -26.91 -18.98 15.11
CA MET A 1 -27.81 -18.37 16.12
C MET A 1 -28.97 -19.28 16.54
N LEU A 2 -29.30 -20.34 15.79
CA LEU A 2 -30.31 -21.35 16.20
C LEU A 2 -29.83 -22.32 17.30
N ALA A 3 -28.52 -22.59 17.44
CA ALA A 3 -27.99 -23.54 18.43
C ALA A 3 -28.13 -23.12 19.92
N LEU A 4 -28.40 -21.84 20.20
CA LEU A 4 -28.59 -21.31 21.57
C LEU A 4 -30.06 -21.25 22.00
N MET A 5 -30.98 -21.42 21.06
CA MET A 5 -32.37 -21.71 21.39
C MET A 5 -32.47 -23.23 21.31
N ASN A 6 -32.76 -23.89 22.42
CA ASN A 6 -33.21 -25.27 22.41
C ASN A 6 -34.75 -25.20 22.47
N PRO A 7 -35.43 -24.77 21.38
CA PRO A 7 -36.84 -24.48 21.45
C PRO A 7 -37.58 -25.79 21.72
N PRO A 8 -38.55 -25.82 22.64
CA PRO A 8 -39.43 -26.97 22.74
C PRO A 8 -40.16 -27.16 21.41
N ASN A 9 -40.16 -28.39 20.87
CA ASN A 9 -40.82 -28.82 19.63
C ASN A 9 -40.06 -28.53 18.30
N VAL A 10 -38.76 -28.82 18.23
CA VAL A 10 -37.98 -28.76 16.96
C VAL A 10 -38.67 -29.55 15.86
N LYS A 11 -39.17 -30.75 16.19
CA LYS A 11 -39.95 -31.61 15.26
C LYS A 11 -41.12 -30.91 14.60
N ARG A 12 -41.84 -30.02 15.32
CA ARG A 12 -42.96 -29.27 14.75
C ARG A 12 -42.47 -28.17 13.80
N GLY A 13 -41.36 -27.52 14.13
CA GLY A 13 -40.70 -26.55 13.24
C GLY A 13 -40.26 -27.19 11.92
N VAL A 14 -39.65 -28.38 12.01
CA VAL A 14 -39.25 -29.18 10.85
C VAL A 14 -40.42 -29.44 9.91
N VAL A 15 -41.61 -29.78 10.41
CA VAL A 15 -42.80 -30.01 9.56
C VAL A 15 -43.16 -28.76 8.74
N TYR A 16 -43.11 -27.56 9.35
CA TYR A 16 -43.37 -26.32 8.62
C TYR A 16 -42.27 -25.98 7.61
N LEU A 17 -41.01 -26.22 7.98
CA LEU A 17 -39.87 -26.03 7.08
C LEU A 17 -39.92 -26.99 5.88
N GLU A 18 -40.24 -28.26 6.10
CA GLU A 18 -40.44 -29.26 5.04
C GLU A 18 -41.57 -28.84 4.09
N GLU A 19 -42.68 -28.35 4.63
CA GLU A 19 -43.79 -27.89 3.80
C GLU A 19 -43.43 -26.65 2.97
N ALA A 20 -42.73 -25.68 3.56
CA ALA A 20 -42.23 -24.52 2.82
C ALA A 20 -41.16 -24.90 1.79
N ALA A 21 -40.26 -25.83 2.13
CA ALA A 21 -39.22 -26.32 1.23
C ALA A 21 -39.79 -27.09 0.03
N LYS A 22 -40.90 -27.82 0.19
CA LYS A 22 -41.65 -28.43 -0.95
C LYS A 22 -42.21 -27.40 -1.92
N HIS A 23 -42.50 -26.19 -1.44
CA HIS A 23 -42.90 -25.04 -2.26
C HIS A 23 -41.69 -24.23 -2.75
N GLU A 24 -40.51 -24.85 -2.81
CA GLU A 24 -39.29 -24.28 -3.40
C GLU A 24 -38.77 -23.02 -2.68
N VAL A 25 -39.13 -22.82 -1.41
CA VAL A 25 -38.65 -21.69 -0.62
C VAL A 25 -37.21 -21.97 -0.18
N ILE A 26 -36.24 -21.36 -0.87
CA ILE A 26 -34.79 -21.57 -0.64
C ILE A 26 -34.37 -21.34 0.81
N GLY A 27 -34.88 -20.28 1.46
CA GLY A 27 -34.60 -20.01 2.87
C GLY A 27 -35.01 -21.18 3.77
N ALA A 28 -36.19 -21.76 3.52
CA ALA A 28 -36.67 -22.92 4.27
C ALA A 28 -35.83 -24.18 3.99
N MET A 29 -35.35 -24.37 2.76
CA MET A 29 -34.42 -25.47 2.44
C MET A 29 -33.10 -25.35 3.22
N LEU A 30 -32.53 -24.14 3.28
CA LEU A 30 -31.30 -23.89 4.02
C LEU A 30 -31.47 -24.05 5.53
N ASP A 31 -32.55 -23.50 6.09
CA ASP A 31 -32.87 -23.65 7.51
C ASP A 31 -33.14 -25.12 7.86
N LEU A 32 -33.81 -25.86 6.97
CA LEU A 32 -34.06 -27.30 7.15
C LEU A 32 -32.75 -28.11 7.11
N ALA A 33 -31.84 -27.79 6.19
CA ALA A 33 -30.52 -28.40 6.13
C ALA A 33 -29.70 -28.13 7.41
N ASP A 34 -29.66 -26.88 7.88
CA ASP A 34 -29.04 -26.49 9.16
C ASP A 34 -29.60 -27.28 10.33
N VAL A 35 -30.93 -27.46 10.38
CA VAL A 35 -31.61 -28.24 11.43
C VAL A 35 -31.19 -29.71 11.37
N TYR A 36 -31.12 -30.32 10.18
CA TYR A 36 -30.65 -31.69 10.02
C TYR A 36 -29.17 -31.90 10.38
N CYS A 37 -28.34 -30.85 10.37
CA CYS A 37 -26.95 -30.87 10.86
C CYS A 37 -26.82 -30.69 12.38
N THR A 38 -27.85 -30.14 13.05
CA THR A 38 -27.75 -29.74 14.45
C THR A 38 -28.20 -30.86 15.38
N ASP A 39 -27.41 -31.11 16.43
CA ASP A 39 -27.78 -32.04 17.49
C ASP A 39 -28.54 -31.29 18.60
N PHE A 40 -29.80 -31.68 18.85
CA PHE A 40 -30.66 -31.01 19.83
C PHE A 40 -30.80 -31.88 21.08
N SER A 41 -30.13 -31.50 22.17
CA SER A 41 -30.07 -32.29 23.40
C SER A 41 -31.40 -32.50 24.14
N ASN A 42 -32.42 -31.69 23.85
CA ASN A 42 -33.71 -31.70 24.56
C ASN A 42 -34.92 -32.01 23.65
N ASP A 43 -34.70 -32.53 22.45
CA ASP A 43 -35.77 -32.91 21.50
C ASP A 43 -35.55 -34.36 21.01
N GLU A 44 -36.62 -35.02 20.57
CA GLU A 44 -36.54 -36.37 19.97
C GLU A 44 -36.07 -36.34 18.51
N PHE A 45 -35.91 -35.15 17.93
CA PHE A 45 -35.45 -34.98 16.56
C PHE A 45 -34.04 -35.55 16.37
N GLN A 46 -33.90 -36.44 15.38
CA GLN A 46 -32.63 -37.06 15.02
C GLN A 46 -31.97 -36.30 13.87
N LYS A 47 -30.73 -35.85 14.09
CA LYS A 47 -29.89 -35.31 13.03
C LYS A 47 -29.70 -36.32 11.89
N SER A 48 -29.56 -35.83 10.66
CA SER A 48 -29.37 -36.67 9.47
C SER A 48 -28.54 -35.93 8.43
N GLU A 49 -27.27 -36.31 8.31
CA GLU A 49 -26.31 -35.66 7.41
C GLU A 49 -26.71 -35.83 5.93
N GLU A 50 -27.22 -37.01 5.56
CA GLU A 50 -27.72 -37.30 4.21
C GLU A 50 -28.86 -36.35 3.82
N LYS A 51 -29.83 -36.16 4.73
CA LYS A 51 -30.95 -35.22 4.48
C LYS A 51 -30.47 -33.77 4.44
N ALA A 52 -29.51 -33.40 5.28
CA ALA A 52 -28.93 -32.06 5.24
C ALA A 52 -28.28 -31.78 3.87
N GLU A 53 -27.45 -32.70 3.38
CA GLU A 53 -26.80 -32.59 2.07
C GLU A 53 -27.80 -32.55 0.92
N GLU A 54 -28.87 -33.36 0.98
CA GLU A 54 -29.97 -33.33 0.00
C GLU A 54 -30.60 -31.93 -0.08
N TRP A 55 -30.92 -31.33 1.07
CA TRP A 55 -31.54 -30.01 1.13
C TRP A 55 -30.60 -28.88 0.73
N TYR A 56 -29.32 -28.94 1.11
CA TYR A 56 -28.31 -28.00 0.61
C TYR A 56 -28.20 -28.04 -0.90
N THR A 57 -28.12 -29.24 -1.47
CA THR A 57 -28.00 -29.44 -2.92
C THR A 57 -29.21 -28.89 -3.67
N LYS A 58 -30.44 -29.13 -3.15
CA LYS A 58 -31.66 -28.54 -3.70
C LYS A 58 -31.69 -27.01 -3.61
N ALA A 59 -31.09 -26.44 -2.57
CA ALA A 59 -31.04 -24.99 -2.36
C ALA A 59 -30.03 -24.26 -3.27
N LEU A 60 -29.07 -24.95 -3.89
CA LEU A 60 -28.02 -24.34 -4.73
C LEU A 60 -28.61 -23.56 -5.91
N GLY A 61 -29.71 -24.03 -6.48
CA GLY A 61 -30.38 -23.35 -7.57
C GLY A 61 -31.68 -24.01 -8.01
N HIS A 62 -32.61 -23.19 -8.48
CA HIS A 62 -33.85 -23.64 -9.09
C HIS A 62 -34.11 -22.87 -10.39
N HIS A 63 -34.63 -23.56 -11.42
CA HIS A 63 -34.92 -22.98 -12.74
C HIS A 63 -33.78 -22.15 -13.37
N GLY A 64 -32.52 -22.58 -13.19
CA GLY A 64 -31.35 -21.87 -13.74
C GLY A 64 -30.93 -20.61 -12.96
N THR A 65 -31.59 -20.30 -11.83
CA THR A 65 -31.15 -19.26 -10.90
C THR A 65 -30.31 -19.89 -9.80
N LEU A 66 -29.08 -19.40 -9.62
CA LEU A 66 -28.18 -19.84 -8.56
C LEU A 66 -28.31 -18.93 -7.33
N PHE A 67 -28.21 -19.51 -6.13
CA PHE A 67 -28.32 -18.79 -4.85
C PHE A 67 -26.99 -18.79 -4.11
N PRO A 68 -26.18 -17.71 -4.18
CA PRO A 68 -24.83 -17.70 -3.62
C PRO A 68 -24.75 -17.99 -2.10
N LEU A 69 -25.79 -17.63 -1.35
CA LEU A 69 -25.90 -17.98 0.06
C LEU A 69 -25.93 -19.50 0.28
N ALA A 70 -26.67 -20.23 -0.56
CA ALA A 70 -26.75 -21.69 -0.48
C ALA A 70 -25.40 -22.35 -0.71
N PHE A 71 -24.63 -21.86 -1.70
CA PHE A 71 -23.25 -22.30 -1.93
C PHE A 71 -22.37 -22.09 -0.70
N THR A 72 -22.44 -20.94 -0.04
CA THR A 72 -21.64 -20.73 1.19
C THR A 72 -22.04 -21.65 2.34
N ARG A 73 -23.35 -21.85 2.57
CA ARG A 73 -23.84 -22.73 3.63
C ARG A 73 -23.47 -24.19 3.37
N TYR A 74 -23.58 -24.62 2.12
CA TYR A 74 -23.18 -25.97 1.73
C TYR A 74 -21.65 -26.15 1.84
N GLY A 75 -20.87 -25.14 1.47
CA GLY A 75 -19.43 -25.12 1.71
C GLY A 75 -19.07 -25.33 3.18
N ASP A 76 -19.76 -24.65 4.11
CA ASP A 76 -19.55 -24.82 5.56
C ASP A 76 -19.81 -26.26 6.01
N PHE A 77 -20.90 -26.87 5.51
CA PHE A 77 -21.21 -28.27 5.76
C PHE A 77 -20.14 -29.22 5.22
N LEU A 78 -19.66 -28.99 4.00
CA LEU A 78 -18.60 -29.80 3.38
C LEU A 78 -17.27 -29.67 4.14
N MET A 79 -16.93 -28.47 4.63
CA MET A 79 -15.77 -28.26 5.50
C MET A 79 -15.87 -29.06 6.79
N TRP A 80 -17.05 -29.07 7.42
CA TRP A 80 -17.31 -29.87 8.62
C TRP A 80 -17.16 -31.38 8.36
N GLN A 81 -17.53 -31.83 7.17
CA GLN A 81 -17.34 -33.19 6.68
C GLN A 81 -15.91 -33.49 6.17
N GLN A 82 -14.96 -32.55 6.36
CA GLN A 82 -13.57 -32.66 5.89
C GLN A 82 -13.42 -32.79 4.36
N ARG A 83 -14.43 -32.38 3.59
CA ARG A 83 -14.44 -32.34 2.11
C ARG A 83 -13.98 -30.98 1.61
N SER A 84 -12.75 -30.59 1.96
CA SER A 84 -12.22 -29.23 1.75
C SER A 84 -12.13 -28.81 0.29
N THR A 85 -11.84 -29.74 -0.63
CA THR A 85 -11.76 -29.45 -2.08
C THR A 85 -13.13 -29.06 -2.64
N GLU A 86 -14.17 -29.81 -2.30
CA GLU A 86 -15.54 -29.54 -2.74
C GLU A 86 -16.10 -28.28 -2.09
N ALA A 87 -15.81 -28.07 -0.80
CA ALA A 87 -16.16 -26.84 -0.11
C ALA A 87 -15.58 -25.60 -0.80
N ARG A 88 -14.29 -25.66 -1.16
CA ARG A 88 -13.61 -24.59 -1.90
C ARG A 88 -14.30 -24.30 -3.23
N ASP A 89 -14.71 -25.32 -3.98
CA ASP A 89 -15.45 -25.13 -5.22
C ASP A 89 -16.80 -24.43 -5.00
N MET A 90 -17.52 -24.78 -3.92
CA MET A 90 -18.75 -24.08 -3.54
C MET A 90 -18.49 -22.60 -3.21
N TYR A 91 -17.46 -22.31 -2.41
CA TYR A 91 -17.09 -20.94 -2.07
C TYR A 91 -16.66 -20.14 -3.31
N ARG A 92 -15.93 -20.76 -4.25
CA ARG A 92 -15.54 -20.12 -5.52
C ARG A 92 -16.77 -19.66 -6.29
N VAL A 93 -17.76 -20.53 -6.48
CA VAL A 93 -18.99 -20.18 -7.19
C VAL A 93 -19.70 -19.02 -6.49
N ALA A 94 -19.86 -19.09 -5.16
CA ALA A 94 -20.45 -17.97 -4.41
C ALA A 94 -19.66 -16.66 -4.60
N ALA A 95 -18.33 -16.74 -4.62
CA ALA A 95 -17.43 -15.61 -4.78
C ALA A 95 -17.54 -14.95 -6.17
N GLU A 96 -17.64 -15.76 -7.23
CA GLU A 96 -17.83 -15.34 -8.63
C GLU A 96 -19.17 -14.60 -8.82
N PHE A 97 -20.22 -15.06 -8.14
CA PHE A 97 -21.52 -14.37 -8.07
C PHE A 97 -21.51 -13.13 -7.15
N GLY A 98 -20.35 -12.77 -6.60
CA GLY A 98 -20.20 -11.55 -5.81
C GLY A 98 -20.74 -11.65 -4.38
N HIS A 99 -20.86 -12.84 -3.80
CA HIS A 99 -21.30 -12.98 -2.41
C HIS A 99 -20.15 -12.68 -1.44
N ALA A 100 -20.28 -11.66 -0.58
CA ALA A 100 -19.19 -11.17 0.27
C ALA A 100 -18.55 -12.27 1.14
N ARG A 101 -19.38 -13.08 1.82
CA ARG A 101 -18.89 -14.19 2.61
C ARG A 101 -18.24 -15.26 1.73
N GLY A 102 -18.79 -15.56 0.56
CA GLY A 102 -18.19 -16.53 -0.36
C GLY A 102 -16.81 -16.11 -0.84
N GLN A 103 -16.63 -14.82 -1.13
CA GLN A 103 -15.34 -14.23 -1.48
C GLN A 103 -14.32 -14.35 -0.34
N TYR A 104 -14.74 -14.11 0.90
CA TYR A 104 -13.90 -14.31 2.07
C TYR A 104 -13.52 -15.79 2.27
N GLU A 105 -14.49 -16.70 2.32
CA GLU A 105 -14.22 -18.12 2.62
C GLU A 105 -13.35 -18.75 1.51
N TYR A 106 -13.59 -18.39 0.24
CA TYR A 106 -12.75 -18.82 -0.86
C TYR A 106 -11.30 -18.32 -0.70
N ALA A 107 -11.11 -17.05 -0.36
CA ALA A 107 -9.78 -16.51 -0.08
C ALA A 107 -9.11 -17.18 1.11
N ALA A 108 -9.86 -17.49 2.18
CA ALA A 108 -9.36 -18.22 3.34
C ALA A 108 -8.89 -19.64 2.96
N CYS A 109 -9.60 -20.34 2.07
CA CYS A 109 -9.16 -21.62 1.53
C CYS A 109 -7.85 -21.48 0.72
N LEU A 110 -7.72 -20.44 -0.11
CA LEU A 110 -6.51 -20.19 -0.90
C LEU A 110 -5.30 -19.94 0.01
N ILE A 111 -5.42 -19.08 1.01
CA ILE A 111 -4.37 -18.78 2.00
C ILE A 111 -3.96 -20.05 2.74
N SER A 112 -4.94 -20.80 3.26
CA SER A 112 -4.68 -22.05 3.98
C SER A 112 -3.92 -23.06 3.13
N SER A 113 -4.28 -23.17 1.84
CA SER A 113 -3.59 -24.06 0.90
C SER A 113 -2.17 -23.61 0.59
N ALA A 114 -1.94 -22.30 0.45
CA ALA A 114 -0.63 -21.71 0.20
C ALA A 114 0.34 -21.97 1.37
N SER A 115 -0.12 -21.79 2.62
CA SER A 115 0.70 -22.07 3.82
C SER A 115 1.09 -23.53 3.96
N SER A 116 0.28 -24.47 3.45
CA SER A 116 0.57 -25.90 3.52
C SER A 116 1.61 -26.38 2.49
N ALA A 117 1.68 -25.72 1.32
CA ALA A 117 2.56 -26.11 0.22
C ALA A 117 4.05 -25.77 0.47
N ASP A 118 4.34 -24.78 1.31
CA ASP A 118 5.70 -24.36 1.68
C ASP A 118 6.48 -25.45 2.45
N ILE A 119 5.82 -26.49 2.95
CA ILE A 119 6.45 -27.57 3.74
C ILE A 119 6.85 -28.78 2.86
N SER A 120 6.27 -28.93 1.66
CA SER A 120 6.35 -30.19 0.89
C SER A 120 7.06 -30.10 -0.47
N SER A 121 7.58 -28.94 -0.88
CA SER A 121 8.04 -28.71 -2.26
C SER A 121 9.56 -28.79 -2.48
N GLU A 122 10.13 -29.99 -2.33
CA GLU A 122 11.27 -30.42 -3.15
C GLU A 122 10.80 -31.52 -4.11
N GLY A 123 10.39 -31.18 -5.34
CA GLY A 123 10.54 -32.13 -6.47
C GLY A 123 9.33 -32.56 -7.31
N LEU A 124 8.15 -31.93 -7.27
CA LEU A 124 7.05 -32.29 -8.20
C LEU A 124 6.76 -31.18 -9.21
N ILE A 125 7.18 -31.42 -10.46
CA ILE A 125 6.94 -30.59 -11.64
C ILE A 125 5.52 -30.90 -12.15
N GLY A 126 4.53 -30.15 -11.67
CA GLY A 126 3.17 -30.12 -12.18
C GLY A 126 2.67 -28.68 -12.22
N ASP A 127 1.64 -28.42 -13.03
CA ASP A 127 1.02 -27.11 -13.34
C ASP A 127 0.30 -26.47 -12.13
N ALA A 128 0.92 -26.55 -10.95
CA ALA A 128 0.44 -25.92 -9.73
C ALA A 128 0.65 -24.42 -9.84
N MET A 129 -0.42 -23.65 -9.58
CA MET A 129 -0.32 -22.20 -9.42
C MET A 129 0.76 -21.87 -8.39
N SER A 130 1.55 -20.85 -8.65
CA SER A 130 2.60 -20.46 -7.70
C SER A 130 1.97 -19.90 -6.42
N TYR A 131 2.73 -19.90 -5.32
CA TYR A 131 2.29 -19.29 -4.06
C TYR A 131 1.83 -17.84 -4.29
N GLU A 132 2.56 -17.10 -5.12
CA GLU A 132 2.28 -15.71 -5.46
C GLU A 132 0.95 -15.55 -6.19
N ASP A 133 0.67 -16.41 -7.16
CA ASP A 133 -0.59 -16.40 -7.91
C ASP A 133 -1.77 -16.66 -6.97
N THR A 134 -1.61 -17.63 -6.08
CA THR A 134 -2.62 -18.03 -5.09
C THR A 134 -2.91 -16.90 -4.11
N MET A 135 -1.88 -16.20 -3.62
CA MET A 135 -2.04 -15.11 -2.68
C MET A 135 -2.57 -13.84 -3.33
N GLU A 136 -2.18 -13.54 -4.58
CA GLU A 136 -2.75 -12.41 -5.34
C GLU A 136 -4.24 -12.63 -5.58
N GLU A 137 -4.65 -13.84 -5.96
CA GLU A 137 -6.07 -14.20 -6.12
C GLU A 137 -6.83 -14.07 -4.79
N ALA A 138 -6.29 -14.59 -3.70
CA ALA A 138 -6.89 -14.45 -2.36
C ALA A 138 -7.10 -12.97 -1.99
N LEU A 139 -6.10 -12.14 -2.25
CA LEU A 139 -6.16 -10.71 -1.97
C LEU A 139 -7.22 -9.99 -2.81
N GLN A 140 -7.36 -10.35 -4.08
CA GLN A 140 -8.40 -9.81 -4.96
C GLN A 140 -9.80 -10.09 -4.39
N TYR A 141 -10.05 -11.31 -3.91
CA TYR A 141 -11.34 -11.67 -3.32
C TYR A 141 -11.57 -11.02 -1.96
N LEU A 142 -10.54 -10.89 -1.13
CA LEU A 142 -10.62 -10.14 0.13
C LEU A 142 -10.92 -8.66 -0.08
N CYS A 143 -10.36 -8.04 -1.13
CA CYS A 143 -10.69 -6.68 -1.54
C CYS A 143 -12.19 -6.55 -1.89
N LYS A 144 -12.69 -7.43 -2.77
CA LYS A 144 -14.10 -7.45 -3.18
C LYS A 144 -15.05 -7.69 -2.01
N ALA A 145 -14.69 -8.57 -1.08
CA ALA A 145 -15.47 -8.86 0.12
C ALA A 145 -15.55 -7.63 1.04
N SER A 146 -14.41 -6.98 1.25
CA SER A 146 -14.25 -5.81 2.12
C SER A 146 -14.93 -4.56 1.55
N GLU A 147 -14.89 -4.37 0.23
CA GLU A 147 -15.56 -3.27 -0.47
C GLU A 147 -17.07 -3.27 -0.21
N LYS A 148 -17.69 -4.44 -0.06
CA LYS A 148 -19.14 -4.56 0.17
C LYS A 148 -19.58 -4.06 1.55
N GLY A 149 -18.69 -3.90 2.52
CA GLY A 149 -19.01 -3.16 3.75
C GLY A 149 -19.59 -3.96 4.93
N PHE A 150 -19.92 -5.25 4.77
CA PHE A 150 -20.79 -5.96 5.73
C PHE A 150 -20.17 -7.15 6.48
N TYR A 151 -19.00 -7.64 6.04
CA TYR A 151 -18.40 -8.86 6.61
C TYR A 151 -17.08 -8.54 7.31
N SER A 152 -17.12 -8.39 8.64
CA SER A 152 -15.96 -7.91 9.41
C SER A 152 -14.67 -8.75 9.23
N PRO A 153 -14.75 -10.10 9.22
CA PRO A 153 -13.55 -10.92 9.08
C PRO A 153 -12.75 -10.66 7.79
N SER A 154 -13.39 -10.15 6.73
CA SER A 154 -12.66 -9.88 5.48
C SER A 154 -11.64 -8.75 5.62
N TYR A 155 -11.92 -7.74 6.45
CA TYR A 155 -10.98 -6.64 6.70
C TYR A 155 -9.73 -7.14 7.42
N THR A 156 -9.92 -7.93 8.47
CA THR A 156 -8.83 -8.46 9.29
C THR A 156 -7.97 -9.42 8.48
N ALA A 157 -8.59 -10.34 7.73
CA ALA A 157 -7.86 -11.21 6.81
C ALA A 157 -7.13 -10.41 5.72
N PHE A 158 -7.76 -9.39 5.13
CA PHE A 158 -7.13 -8.52 4.13
C PHE A 158 -5.87 -7.84 4.67
N ALA A 159 -5.97 -7.24 5.86
CA ALA A 159 -4.85 -6.61 6.56
C ALA A 159 -3.70 -7.59 6.83
N LYS A 160 -4.01 -8.80 7.31
CA LYS A 160 -3.01 -9.85 7.58
C LYS A 160 -2.27 -10.28 6.32
N VAL A 161 -3.00 -10.57 5.24
CA VAL A 161 -2.40 -11.01 3.97
C VAL A 161 -1.51 -9.90 3.40
N LEU A 162 -1.94 -8.64 3.45
CA LEU A 162 -1.10 -7.52 3.01
C LEU A 162 0.22 -7.43 3.78
N ALA A 163 0.16 -7.57 5.10
CA ALA A 163 1.34 -7.56 5.95
C ALA A 163 2.25 -8.75 5.68
N GLU A 164 1.70 -9.96 5.54
CA GLU A 164 2.45 -11.18 5.22
C GLU A 164 3.17 -11.07 3.88
N LEU A 165 2.51 -10.56 2.85
CA LEU A 165 3.11 -10.37 1.52
C LEU A 165 4.26 -9.35 1.56
N ALA A 166 4.13 -8.26 2.31
CA ALA A 166 5.22 -7.30 2.48
C ALA A 166 6.40 -7.88 3.25
N GLU A 167 6.12 -8.64 4.33
CA GLU A 167 7.16 -9.32 5.10
C GLU A 167 7.91 -10.34 4.22
N LYS A 168 7.20 -11.13 3.40
CA LYS A 168 7.81 -12.09 2.47
C LYS A 168 8.60 -11.39 1.36
N ALA A 169 8.11 -10.27 0.84
CA ALA A 169 8.76 -9.51 -0.22
C ALA A 169 10.00 -8.72 0.24
N HIS A 170 10.01 -8.23 1.49
CA HIS A 170 10.99 -7.25 1.96
C HIS A 170 11.70 -7.63 3.27
N GLY A 171 11.32 -8.74 3.90
CA GLY A 171 11.80 -9.14 5.23
C GLY A 171 11.35 -8.21 6.37
N THR A 172 10.48 -7.23 6.06
CA THR A 172 9.89 -6.33 7.04
C THR A 172 8.67 -5.60 6.47
N VAL A 173 7.62 -5.45 7.27
CA VAL A 173 6.48 -4.56 6.96
C VAL A 173 6.78 -3.07 7.10
N PHE A 174 7.92 -2.69 7.70
CA PHE A 174 8.24 -1.29 8.03
C PHE A 174 9.20 -0.62 7.03
N SER A 175 9.33 -1.16 5.82
CA SER A 175 10.21 -0.60 4.79
C SER A 175 9.61 0.68 4.20
N VAL A 176 10.32 1.81 4.31
CA VAL A 176 9.85 3.11 3.77
C VAL A 176 9.63 2.99 2.25
N GLY A 177 8.46 3.43 1.78
CA GLY A 177 8.07 3.37 0.37
C GLY A 177 7.63 2.02 -0.14
N ARG A 178 7.54 1.04 0.76
CA ARG A 178 7.06 -0.31 0.48
C ARG A 178 6.24 -0.84 1.65
N SER A 179 5.81 0.03 2.55
CA SER A 179 5.18 -0.36 3.80
C SER A 179 3.68 -0.48 3.58
N PRO A 180 3.06 -1.65 3.78
CA PRO A 180 1.61 -1.75 3.72
C PRO A 180 0.93 -1.10 4.93
N ILE A 181 1.70 -0.69 5.95
CA ILE A 181 1.20 -0.29 7.27
C ILE A 181 0.16 0.84 7.20
N PRO A 182 0.36 1.93 6.43
CA PRO A 182 -0.66 2.97 6.33
C PRO A 182 -2.02 2.43 5.87
N ARG A 183 -2.00 1.46 4.94
CA ARG A 183 -3.20 0.82 4.40
C ARG A 183 -3.78 -0.20 5.37
N VAL A 184 -2.93 -1.05 5.94
CA VAL A 184 -3.29 -2.06 6.95
C VAL A 184 -3.98 -1.42 8.16
N ALA A 185 -3.39 -0.36 8.71
CA ALA A 185 -3.98 0.37 9.84
C ALA A 185 -5.34 0.98 9.47
N GLN A 186 -5.49 1.56 8.28
CA GLN A 186 -6.79 2.06 7.82
C GLN A 186 -7.83 0.94 7.68
N ILE A 187 -7.45 -0.21 7.12
CA ILE A 187 -8.35 -1.37 6.97
C ILE A 187 -8.82 -1.85 8.34
N LEU A 188 -7.91 -1.97 9.31
CA LEU A 188 -8.22 -2.40 10.67
C LEU A 188 -9.06 -1.36 11.43
N ASN A 189 -8.85 -0.06 11.20
CA ASN A 189 -9.76 0.97 11.73
C ASN A 189 -11.17 0.84 11.14
N VAL A 190 -11.28 0.55 9.84
CA VAL A 190 -12.58 0.22 9.22
C VAL A 190 -13.14 -1.07 9.80
N ALA A 191 -12.33 -2.03 10.23
CA ALA A 191 -12.78 -3.25 10.91
C ALA A 191 -13.33 -2.98 12.32
N MET A 192 -12.81 -1.97 13.03
CA MET A 192 -13.19 -1.63 14.41
C MET A 192 -14.33 -0.60 14.52
N ASP A 193 -14.69 0.08 13.44
CA ASP A 193 -15.73 1.13 13.43
C ASP A 193 -17.14 0.61 13.80
N THR A 194 -17.53 0.67 15.08
CA THR A 194 -18.79 0.09 15.59
C THR A 194 -20.06 0.79 15.10
N THR A 195 -19.95 1.85 14.29
CA THR A 195 -21.10 2.63 13.80
C THR A 195 -21.97 1.87 12.79
N ARG A 196 -21.50 0.72 12.27
CA ARG A 196 -22.23 -0.10 11.29
C ARG A 196 -22.56 -1.47 11.88
N PRO A 197 -23.79 -1.98 11.73
CA PRO A 197 -24.09 -3.37 12.05
C PRO A 197 -23.29 -4.28 11.12
N ARG A 198 -22.46 -5.14 11.69
CA ARG A 198 -21.59 -6.07 10.95
C ARG A 198 -22.12 -7.48 11.08
N TYR A 199 -22.12 -8.21 9.97
CA TYR A 199 -22.39 -9.63 10.00
C TYR A 199 -21.08 -10.41 10.21
N GLY A 200 -21.15 -11.50 10.98
CA GLY A 200 -20.03 -12.42 11.17
C GLY A 200 -18.93 -11.92 12.11
N SER A 201 -19.14 -10.85 12.90
CA SER A 201 -18.20 -10.54 13.99
C SER A 201 -18.37 -11.57 15.10
N SER A 202 -17.26 -12.19 15.49
CA SER A 202 -17.13 -12.93 16.75
C SER A 202 -16.19 -12.15 17.67
N GLN A 203 -16.28 -12.40 18.97
CA GLN A 203 -15.34 -11.81 19.94
C GLN A 203 -13.89 -12.12 19.55
N GLU A 204 -13.62 -13.33 19.07
CA GLU A 204 -12.28 -13.76 18.63
C GLU A 204 -11.73 -12.87 17.51
N TRP A 205 -12.57 -12.52 16.52
CA TRP A 205 -12.17 -11.63 15.43
C TRP A 205 -11.97 -10.20 15.90
N GLU A 206 -12.80 -9.71 16.82
CA GLU A 206 -12.66 -8.37 17.40
C GLU A 206 -11.36 -8.26 18.22
N ASP A 207 -11.05 -9.28 19.01
CA ASP A 207 -9.80 -9.37 19.79
C ASP A 207 -8.57 -9.44 18.87
N GLU A 208 -8.63 -10.26 17.82
CA GLU A 208 -7.54 -10.36 16.84
C GLU A 208 -7.34 -9.04 16.08
N THR A 209 -8.42 -8.40 15.65
CA THR A 209 -8.37 -7.11 14.96
C THR A 209 -7.77 -6.03 15.86
N SER A 210 -8.20 -5.98 17.12
CA SER A 210 -7.68 -5.04 18.13
C SER A 210 -6.19 -5.25 18.35
N LYS A 211 -5.75 -6.51 18.51
CA LYS A 211 -4.34 -6.86 18.69
C LYS A 211 -3.48 -6.44 17.49
N LEU A 212 -3.95 -6.68 16.27
CA LEU A 212 -3.26 -6.25 15.06
C LEU A 212 -3.20 -4.72 14.95
N LEU A 213 -4.31 -4.05 15.29
CA LEU A 213 -4.38 -2.60 15.27
C LEU A 213 -3.37 -2.00 16.26
N GLU A 214 -3.34 -2.47 17.51
CA GLU A 214 -2.34 -2.04 18.50
C GLU A 214 -0.91 -2.29 18.00
N HIS A 215 -0.65 -3.45 17.40
CA HIS A 215 0.67 -3.79 16.87
C HIS A 215 1.13 -2.82 15.78
N TYR A 216 0.26 -2.43 14.85
CA TYR A 216 0.62 -1.55 13.74
C TYR A 216 0.50 -0.05 14.08
N GLU A 217 -0.37 0.30 15.03
CA GLU A 217 -0.56 1.68 15.50
C GLU A 217 0.41 2.10 16.60
N CYS A 218 1.23 1.18 17.16
CA CYS A 218 2.22 1.52 18.20
C CYS A 218 3.19 2.64 17.77
N ARG A 219 3.32 2.91 16.46
CA ARG A 219 4.14 3.98 15.90
C ARG A 219 3.42 5.32 15.71
N LYS A 220 2.11 5.43 16.00
CA LYS A 220 1.38 6.70 15.90
C LYS A 220 1.93 7.77 16.86
N ASN A 221 2.54 7.34 17.97
CA ASN A 221 3.15 8.22 18.95
C ASN A 221 4.56 8.68 18.54
N GLN A 222 5.04 8.35 17.34
CA GLN A 222 6.36 8.72 16.83
C GLN A 222 6.25 9.31 15.43
N CYS A 223 7.04 10.36 15.19
CA CYS A 223 7.18 10.94 13.86
C CYS A 223 7.74 9.88 12.91
N SER A 224 7.02 9.56 11.84
CA SER A 224 7.43 8.48 10.93
C SER A 224 8.69 8.80 10.12
N SER A 225 9.07 10.08 10.02
CA SER A 225 10.30 10.50 9.34
C SER A 225 11.52 10.54 10.27
N CYS A 226 11.40 11.12 11.48
CA CYS A 226 12.54 11.36 12.37
C CYS A 226 12.53 10.53 13.66
N GLY A 227 11.48 9.76 13.92
CA GLY A 227 11.32 8.94 15.11
C GLY A 227 10.99 9.71 16.40
N GLN A 228 10.88 11.04 16.35
CA GLN A 228 10.60 11.85 17.53
C GLN A 228 9.24 11.50 18.12
N GLU A 229 9.20 11.22 19.42
CA GLU A 229 7.98 10.92 20.16
C GLU A 229 7.08 12.16 20.30
N GLU A 230 5.78 11.90 20.36
CA GLU A 230 4.77 12.90 20.66
C GLU A 230 4.99 13.51 22.05
N SER A 231 4.80 14.81 22.16
CA SER A 231 4.84 15.52 23.44
C SER A 231 3.72 16.55 23.48
N GLU A 232 3.24 16.91 24.67
CA GLU A 232 2.20 17.95 24.82
C GLU A 232 2.59 19.28 24.16
N ALA A 233 3.88 19.63 24.18
CA ALA A 233 4.39 20.85 23.56
C ALA A 233 4.46 20.78 22.02
N ARG A 234 4.50 19.58 21.45
CA ARG A 234 4.64 19.33 20.00
C ARG A 234 3.80 18.11 19.62
N PRO A 235 2.47 18.26 19.53
CA PRO A 235 1.60 17.17 19.09
C PRO A 235 1.96 16.76 17.66
N LEU A 236 1.86 15.47 17.36
CA LEU A 236 2.13 14.98 16.02
C LEU A 236 0.93 15.27 15.12
N ARG A 237 1.22 15.61 13.86
CA ARG A 237 0.21 15.86 12.82
C ARG A 237 0.04 14.61 11.98
N LEU A 238 -1.18 14.16 11.80
CA LEU A 238 -1.48 13.04 10.91
C LEU A 238 -1.36 13.47 9.44
N CYS A 239 -0.99 12.53 8.57
CA CYS A 239 -1.05 12.71 7.13
C CYS A 239 -2.49 13.07 6.70
N GLY A 240 -2.69 14.15 5.94
CA GLY A 240 -4.02 14.62 5.55
C GLY A 240 -4.79 13.73 4.56
N THR A 241 -4.14 12.71 3.99
CA THR A 241 -4.77 11.78 3.03
C THR A 241 -5.13 10.46 3.70
N CYS A 242 -4.14 9.77 4.29
CA CYS A 242 -4.32 8.44 4.85
C CYS A 242 -4.68 8.44 6.34
N HIS A 243 -4.36 9.52 7.06
CA HIS A 243 -4.58 9.69 8.51
C HIS A 243 -3.95 8.61 9.40
N SER A 244 -3.09 7.74 8.84
CA SER A 244 -2.51 6.59 9.54
C SER A 244 -1.06 6.80 9.97
N VAL A 245 -0.40 7.84 9.47
CA VAL A 245 1.01 8.16 9.70
C VAL A 245 1.11 9.53 10.34
N ALA A 246 2.00 9.71 11.33
CA ALA A 246 2.12 10.92 12.13
C ALA A 246 3.49 11.59 11.96
N TYR A 247 3.51 12.93 12.01
CA TYR A 247 4.70 13.75 11.75
C TYR A 247 4.83 14.92 12.73
N CYS A 248 6.04 15.20 13.21
CA CYS A 248 6.27 16.34 14.10
C CYS A 248 6.29 17.70 13.37
N SER A 249 6.39 17.70 12.03
CA SER A 249 6.48 18.91 11.21
C SER A 249 6.09 18.66 9.75
N LYS A 250 5.72 19.71 9.02
CA LYS A 250 5.51 19.66 7.56
C LYS A 250 6.79 19.19 6.83
N VAL A 251 7.98 19.55 7.33
CA VAL A 251 9.26 19.13 6.75
C VAL A 251 9.44 17.61 6.82
N CYS A 252 9.13 17.00 7.97
CA CYS A 252 9.16 15.56 8.15
C CYS A 252 8.15 14.84 7.25
N GLN A 253 6.93 15.37 7.12
CA GLN A 253 5.92 14.83 6.21
C GLN A 253 6.40 14.87 4.76
N LYS A 254 6.89 16.03 4.26
CA LYS A 254 7.41 16.15 2.89
C LYS A 254 8.62 15.25 2.63
N ARG A 255 9.46 15.04 3.64
CA ARG A 255 10.59 14.10 3.55
C ARG A 255 10.09 12.65 3.41
N ASP A 256 9.28 12.17 4.35
CA ASP A 256 8.74 10.81 4.32
C ASP A 256 7.91 10.53 3.04
N TYR A 257 7.12 11.50 2.60
CA TYR A 257 6.36 11.42 1.35
C TYR A 257 7.26 11.18 0.13
N ARG A 258 8.41 11.86 0.05
CA ARG A 258 9.42 11.65 -1.01
C ARG A 258 10.17 10.34 -0.84
N ASP A 259 10.50 9.98 0.40
CA ASP A 259 11.26 8.76 0.73
C ASP A 259 10.43 7.49 0.44
N GLY A 260 9.10 7.64 0.38
CA GLY A 260 8.25 6.69 -0.33
C GLY A 260 6.82 6.59 0.19
N HIS A 261 6.45 7.29 1.26
CA HIS A 261 5.09 7.25 1.78
C HIS A 261 4.04 7.56 0.70
N LYS A 262 4.35 8.33 -0.34
CA LYS A 262 3.43 8.55 -1.48
C LYS A 262 2.90 7.29 -2.16
N PHE A 263 3.67 6.20 -2.16
CA PHE A 263 3.25 4.91 -2.72
C PHE A 263 2.36 4.13 -1.74
N ASP A 264 2.61 4.30 -0.45
CA ASP A 264 1.88 3.62 0.62
C ASP A 264 0.62 4.40 1.04
N CYS A 265 0.57 5.70 0.72
CA CYS A 265 -0.49 6.63 1.06
C CYS A 265 -1.74 6.34 0.22
N CYS A 266 -2.82 5.97 0.88
CA CYS A 266 -4.06 5.61 0.24
C CYS A 266 -5.22 6.37 0.89
N PRO A 267 -6.07 7.09 0.13
CA PRO A 267 -7.29 7.66 0.66
C PRO A 267 -8.32 6.57 0.96
N ARG A 268 -9.22 6.81 1.92
CA ARG A 268 -10.21 5.82 2.38
C ARG A 268 -11.10 5.26 1.27
N GLN A 269 -11.36 6.04 0.21
CA GLN A 269 -12.17 5.65 -0.94
C GLN A 269 -11.51 4.57 -1.81
N GLU A 270 -10.18 4.52 -1.83
CA GLU A 270 -9.41 3.57 -2.64
C GLU A 270 -8.92 2.36 -1.84
N LEU A 271 -9.27 2.30 -0.55
CA LEU A 271 -8.72 1.34 0.40
C LEU A 271 -8.92 -0.12 -0.04
N PHE A 272 -10.07 -0.41 -0.64
CA PHE A 272 -10.47 -1.74 -1.11
C PHE A 272 -10.42 -1.90 -2.64
N ASN A 273 -9.92 -0.88 -3.36
CA ASN A 273 -9.77 -0.98 -4.81
C ASN A 273 -8.50 -1.79 -5.15
N PHE A 274 -8.71 -3.00 -5.65
CA PHE A 274 -7.62 -3.91 -6.00
C PHE A 274 -6.70 -3.36 -7.10
N GLN A 275 -7.22 -2.59 -8.05
CA GLN A 275 -6.41 -2.00 -9.11
C GLN A 275 -5.52 -0.88 -8.57
N SER A 276 -6.05 0.00 -7.70
CA SER A 276 -5.27 0.99 -6.95
C SER A 276 -4.21 0.31 -6.08
N LEU A 277 -4.54 -0.82 -5.45
CA LEU A 277 -3.60 -1.62 -4.67
C LEU A 277 -2.45 -2.15 -5.53
N ARG A 278 -2.74 -2.79 -6.67
CA ARG A 278 -1.72 -3.31 -7.59
C ARG A 278 -0.81 -2.22 -8.14
N TYR A 279 -1.35 -1.02 -8.41
CA TYR A 279 -0.56 0.11 -8.89
C TYR A 279 0.34 0.69 -7.80
N ALA A 280 -0.21 0.90 -6.60
CA ALA A 280 0.48 1.51 -5.47
C ALA A 280 1.55 0.58 -4.86
N LEU A 281 1.26 -0.72 -4.83
CA LEU A 281 2.13 -1.75 -4.26
C LEU A 281 2.48 -2.78 -5.34
N PRO A 282 3.45 -2.49 -6.23
CA PRO A 282 3.78 -3.38 -7.34
C PRO A 282 4.14 -4.81 -6.89
N TRP A 283 4.73 -4.94 -5.70
CA TRP A 283 5.07 -6.21 -5.05
C TRP A 283 3.84 -7.02 -4.62
N VAL A 284 2.61 -6.52 -4.76
CA VAL A 284 1.39 -7.31 -4.54
C VAL A 284 1.04 -8.17 -5.78
N SER A 285 1.52 -7.78 -6.95
CA SER A 285 1.21 -8.50 -8.20
C SER A 285 2.31 -9.49 -8.58
N LYS A 286 1.94 -10.61 -9.19
CA LYS A 286 2.84 -11.59 -9.82
C LYS A 286 3.96 -10.95 -10.64
N ASP A 287 3.64 -9.91 -11.41
CA ASP A 287 4.60 -9.20 -12.25
C ASP A 287 5.65 -8.43 -11.44
N GLY A 288 5.28 -7.99 -10.23
CA GLY A 288 6.19 -7.37 -9.27
C GLY A 288 7.15 -8.39 -8.67
N TRP A 289 6.67 -9.57 -8.30
CA TRP A 289 7.51 -10.61 -7.66
C TRP A 289 8.64 -11.09 -8.57
N LYS A 290 8.33 -11.32 -9.86
CA LYS A 290 9.35 -11.68 -10.85
C LYS A 290 10.44 -10.60 -11.01
N LYS A 291 10.12 -9.34 -10.69
CA LYS A 291 11.06 -8.21 -10.73
C LYS A 291 11.81 -8.00 -9.41
N ILE A 292 11.35 -8.54 -8.28
CA ILE A 292 12.05 -8.41 -6.99
C ILE A 292 13.44 -9.07 -7.03
N GLY A 293 13.63 -10.12 -7.84
CA GLY A 293 14.93 -10.76 -8.08
C GLY A 293 15.79 -10.13 -9.19
N GLN A 294 15.23 -9.21 -9.99
CA GLN A 294 15.95 -8.50 -11.06
C GLN A 294 16.01 -7.02 -10.69
N ASP A 295 17.03 -6.60 -9.94
CA ASP A 295 17.32 -5.20 -9.56
C ASP A 295 16.11 -4.28 -9.72
N LEU A 296 15.05 -4.53 -8.91
CA LEU A 296 13.92 -3.62 -8.74
C LEU A 296 14.56 -2.25 -8.64
N PRO A 297 14.30 -1.30 -9.58
CA PRO A 297 15.11 -0.12 -9.76
C PRO A 297 15.38 0.40 -8.38
N GLN A 298 16.64 0.26 -7.95
CA GLN A 298 16.99 0.60 -6.59
C GLN A 298 16.39 1.98 -6.44
N LEU A 299 15.52 2.15 -5.45
CA LEU A 299 15.27 3.47 -4.89
C LEU A 299 16.58 3.86 -4.18
N SER A 300 17.70 3.81 -4.90
CA SER A 300 18.86 4.60 -4.62
C SER A 300 18.29 5.99 -4.59
N SER A 301 18.44 6.61 -3.44
CA SER A 301 18.47 8.05 -3.36
C SER A 301 19.20 8.54 -4.61
N THR A 302 18.49 9.26 -5.48
CA THR A 302 19.08 9.95 -6.65
C THR A 302 19.61 9.09 -7.82
N GLY A 303 18.98 7.97 -8.18
CA GLY A 303 19.13 7.42 -9.54
C GLY A 303 18.69 8.42 -10.62
N GLU A 304 19.49 8.57 -11.69
CA GLU A 304 19.48 9.56 -12.78
C GLU A 304 18.11 9.92 -13.41
N ARG A 305 17.21 10.51 -12.63
CA ARG A 305 16.11 11.30 -13.18
C ARG A 305 16.70 12.63 -13.61
N SER A 306 16.46 13.03 -14.87
CA SER A 306 16.70 14.40 -15.32
C SER A 306 16.11 15.35 -14.29
N LEU A 307 16.92 16.31 -13.85
CA LEU A 307 16.57 17.31 -12.83
C LEU A 307 15.23 18.00 -13.14
N MET A 308 14.84 18.09 -14.41
CA MET A 308 13.54 18.60 -14.87
C MET A 308 12.35 17.76 -14.37
N LYS A 309 12.42 16.43 -14.46
CA LYS A 309 11.35 15.51 -14.03
C LYS A 309 11.18 15.42 -12.51
N MET A 310 12.13 15.92 -11.72
CA MET A 310 12.00 15.99 -10.25
C MET A 310 11.42 17.32 -9.75
N ILE A 311 11.34 18.33 -10.62
CA ILE A 311 10.82 19.66 -10.28
C ILE A 311 9.37 19.80 -10.79
N GLU A 312 8.99 19.08 -11.84
CA GLU A 312 7.64 19.11 -12.43
C GLU A 312 6.66 18.07 -11.84
N ASP A 313 7.11 17.11 -11.00
CA ASP A 313 6.23 16.11 -10.36
C ASP A 313 5.51 16.72 -9.13
N ASP A 314 4.43 17.47 -9.39
CA ASP A 314 3.14 17.51 -8.66
C ASP A 314 3.14 17.46 -7.12
N THR A 315 3.87 18.34 -6.42
CA THR A 315 3.55 18.63 -5.00
C THR A 315 3.22 20.09 -4.69
N ASP A 316 3.32 20.99 -5.66
CA ASP A 316 3.10 22.43 -5.43
C ASP A 316 1.64 22.87 -5.71
N GLU A 317 0.85 22.14 -6.51
CA GLU A 317 -0.56 22.50 -6.74
C GLU A 317 -1.53 22.05 -5.63
N LEU A 318 -1.17 21.07 -4.78
CA LEU A 318 -2.10 20.51 -3.79
C LEU A 318 -2.06 21.21 -2.41
N TYR A 319 -1.20 22.21 -2.22
CA TYR A 319 -1.09 22.95 -0.96
C TYR A 319 -1.16 24.45 -1.25
N GLY A 320 -2.36 25.02 -1.09
CA GLY A 320 -2.74 26.39 -1.45
C GLY A 320 -1.71 27.48 -1.11
N GLU A 321 -1.65 28.45 -2.02
CA GLU A 321 -0.66 29.52 -2.20
C GLU A 321 -0.60 30.62 -1.11
N ASP A 322 -1.03 30.38 0.12
CA ASP A 322 -1.27 31.49 1.08
C ASP A 322 -0.16 31.73 2.14
N ASP A 323 1.01 31.08 2.04
CA ASP A 323 2.15 31.42 2.89
C ASP A 323 3.37 31.83 2.01
N GLN A 324 3.43 33.12 1.63
CA GLN A 324 4.53 33.74 0.88
C GLN A 324 5.85 33.87 1.67
N ASP A 325 5.94 33.31 2.87
CA ASP A 325 7.21 33.11 3.55
C ASP A 325 7.76 31.75 3.11
N VAL A 326 8.51 31.74 2.00
CA VAL A 326 9.32 30.56 1.66
C VAL A 326 10.24 30.31 2.84
N ASP A 327 9.92 29.28 3.61
CA ASP A 327 10.66 28.84 4.80
C ASP A 327 12.16 28.90 4.49
N GLU A 328 12.93 29.62 5.30
CA GLU A 328 14.37 29.82 5.12
C GLU A 328 15.08 28.47 4.90
N ALA A 329 14.57 27.40 5.52
CA ALA A 329 15.04 26.02 5.31
C ALA A 329 14.85 25.51 3.86
N VAL A 330 13.81 25.93 3.16
CA VAL A 330 13.57 25.63 1.74
C VAL A 330 14.58 26.35 0.87
N LEU A 331 14.83 27.65 1.11
CA LEU A 331 15.84 28.43 0.38
C LEU A 331 17.25 27.87 0.58
N VAL A 332 17.61 27.52 1.82
CA VAL A 332 18.87 26.86 2.15
C VAL A 332 19.03 25.55 1.37
N ASN A 333 18.02 24.68 1.39
CA ASN A 333 18.06 23.43 0.66
C ASN A 333 18.14 23.63 -0.86
N PHE A 334 17.42 24.62 -1.39
CA PHE A 334 17.43 24.97 -2.80
C PHE A 334 18.82 25.41 -3.26
N MET A 335 19.45 26.36 -2.55
CA MET A 335 20.78 26.85 -2.90
C MET A 335 21.88 25.80 -2.71
N PHE A 336 21.76 24.94 -1.69
CA PHE A 336 22.64 23.79 -1.53
C PHE A 336 22.59 22.85 -2.74
N ARG A 337 21.39 22.54 -3.24
CA ARG A 337 21.21 21.73 -4.45
C ARG A 337 21.77 22.40 -5.69
N MET A 338 21.53 23.70 -5.87
CA MET A 338 22.06 24.45 -7.01
C MET A 338 23.59 24.46 -7.03
N ARG A 339 24.24 24.59 -5.86
CA ARG A 339 25.69 24.43 -5.72
C ARG A 339 26.17 23.04 -6.13
N LYS A 340 25.45 21.98 -5.72
CA LYS A 340 25.78 20.60 -6.14
C LYS A 340 25.60 20.38 -7.63
N ASN A 341 24.55 20.94 -8.24
CA ASN A 341 24.35 20.88 -9.68
C ASN A 341 25.49 21.58 -10.44
N LEU A 342 25.95 22.73 -9.95
CA LEU A 342 27.11 23.42 -10.51
C LEU A 342 28.40 22.59 -10.39
N GLU A 343 28.62 21.94 -9.23
CA GLU A 343 29.76 21.02 -9.05
C GLU A 343 29.76 19.88 -10.08
N THR A 344 28.59 19.28 -10.33
CA THR A 344 28.40 18.21 -11.31
C THR A 344 28.62 18.70 -12.74
N TYR A 345 28.02 19.84 -13.10
CA TYR A 345 28.19 20.46 -14.41
C TYR A 345 29.67 20.73 -14.73
N LEU A 346 30.39 21.36 -13.80
CA LEU A 346 31.83 21.63 -13.98
C LEU A 346 32.66 20.34 -14.06
N HIS A 347 32.24 19.27 -13.39
CA HIS A 347 32.93 17.98 -13.48
C HIS A 347 32.83 17.38 -14.88
N GLN A 348 31.64 17.47 -15.49
CA GLN A 348 31.38 17.05 -16.87
C GLN A 348 32.17 17.90 -17.88
N GLU A 349 32.06 19.23 -17.80
CA GLU A 349 32.69 20.13 -18.77
C GLU A 349 34.22 20.12 -18.73
N LEU A 350 34.81 19.91 -17.55
CA LEU A 350 36.26 19.84 -17.42
C LEU A 350 36.83 18.47 -17.80
N ASN A 351 35.99 17.50 -18.19
CA ASN A 351 36.38 16.11 -18.46
C ASN A 351 37.33 15.57 -17.38
N LEU A 352 37.06 15.90 -16.11
CA LEU A 352 37.85 15.44 -14.98
C LEU A 352 37.55 13.95 -14.79
N GLN A 353 38.14 13.08 -15.62
CA GLN A 353 38.10 11.65 -15.39
C GLN A 353 38.58 11.35 -13.97
N VAL A 354 38.11 10.24 -13.41
CA VAL A 354 38.46 9.69 -12.09
C VAL A 354 39.95 9.29 -12.08
N ALA A 355 40.85 10.25 -12.27
CA ALA A 355 42.26 10.09 -12.04
C ALA A 355 42.39 9.77 -10.55
N LYS A 356 42.97 8.62 -10.23
CA LYS A 356 43.14 8.15 -8.86
C LYS A 356 43.96 9.19 -8.09
N SER A 357 43.28 9.91 -7.19
CA SER A 357 43.82 10.89 -6.23
C SER A 357 44.25 12.26 -6.79
N PRO A 358 43.32 13.18 -7.08
CA PRO A 358 43.56 14.61 -6.98
C PRO A 358 43.07 15.09 -5.61
N LYS A 359 43.91 15.83 -4.88
CA LYS A 359 43.47 16.63 -3.72
C LYS A 359 42.12 17.29 -4.03
N MET A 360 41.14 17.21 -3.12
CA MET A 360 39.80 17.80 -3.30
C MET A 360 39.91 19.23 -3.83
N GLN A 361 39.63 19.41 -5.12
CA GLN A 361 39.62 20.73 -5.73
C GLN A 361 38.38 21.47 -5.25
N THR A 362 38.58 22.68 -4.74
CA THR A 362 37.48 23.54 -4.33
C THR A 362 36.60 23.91 -5.52
N LEU A 363 35.31 24.18 -5.28
CA LEU A 363 34.41 24.65 -6.33
C LEU A 363 34.93 25.94 -7.01
N LYS A 364 35.59 26.82 -6.25
CA LYS A 364 36.26 28.02 -6.80
C LYS A 364 37.29 27.66 -7.86
N SER A 365 38.21 26.75 -7.53
CA SER A 365 39.26 26.33 -8.48
C SER A 365 38.69 25.66 -9.73
N LYS A 366 37.56 24.94 -9.63
CA LYS A 366 36.87 24.37 -10.79
C LYS A 366 36.30 25.46 -11.71
N ILE A 367 35.68 26.50 -11.14
CA ILE A 367 35.19 27.66 -11.91
C ILE A 367 36.37 28.38 -12.59
N ASP A 368 37.48 28.58 -11.88
CA ASP A 368 38.67 29.23 -12.45
C ASP A 368 39.28 28.43 -13.61
N MET A 369 39.31 27.09 -13.50
CA MET A 369 39.72 26.20 -14.58
C MET A 369 38.76 26.29 -15.78
N PHE A 370 37.46 26.25 -15.52
CA PHE A 370 36.44 26.35 -16.58
C PHE A 370 36.49 27.69 -17.30
N SER A 371 36.74 28.79 -16.58
CA SER A 371 36.95 30.12 -17.15
C SER A 371 38.06 30.13 -18.19
N LYS A 372 39.15 29.36 -18.00
CA LYS A 372 40.25 29.27 -18.98
C LYS A 372 39.86 28.54 -20.26
N ASN A 373 38.86 27.65 -20.21
CA ASN A 373 38.33 26.93 -21.37
C ASN A 373 37.33 27.78 -22.19
N LEU A 374 36.84 28.89 -21.63
CA LEU A 374 35.82 29.75 -22.24
C LEU A 374 36.39 30.93 -23.05
N GLN A 375 37.66 30.90 -23.48
CA GLN A 375 38.31 32.10 -24.05
C GLN A 375 37.56 32.72 -25.23
N ASP A 376 36.91 31.89 -26.04
CA ASP A 376 36.20 32.34 -27.24
C ASP A 376 34.72 32.64 -27.01
N PHE A 377 34.17 32.35 -25.82
CA PHE A 377 32.75 32.57 -25.52
C PHE A 377 32.48 34.05 -25.19
N PRO A 378 31.66 34.78 -25.98
CA PRO A 378 31.43 36.21 -25.77
C PRO A 378 30.80 36.56 -24.40
N GLY A 379 30.03 35.64 -23.82
CA GLY A 379 29.37 35.80 -22.52
C GLY A 379 30.17 35.26 -21.33
N ARG A 380 31.49 35.05 -21.49
CA ARG A 380 32.34 34.41 -20.47
C ARG A 380 32.24 35.06 -19.10
N GLU A 381 32.40 36.38 -19.01
CA GLU A 381 32.43 37.08 -17.72
C GLU A 381 31.10 36.96 -16.98
N ASP A 382 29.99 37.14 -17.69
CA ASP A 382 28.64 36.99 -17.11
C ASP A 382 28.39 35.57 -16.60
N PHE A 383 28.82 34.55 -17.36
CA PHE A 383 28.62 33.16 -16.97
C PHE A 383 29.44 32.80 -15.72
N ILE A 384 30.71 33.22 -15.68
CA ILE A 384 31.57 33.01 -14.52
C ILE A 384 31.06 33.77 -13.29
N SER A 385 30.58 34.99 -13.47
CA SER A 385 29.92 35.77 -12.42
C SER A 385 28.70 35.04 -11.85
N ALA A 386 27.82 34.53 -12.71
CA ALA A 386 26.63 33.77 -12.30
C ALA A 386 26.99 32.47 -11.56
N MET A 387 28.03 31.75 -12.01
CA MET A 387 28.54 30.58 -11.28
C MET A 387 29.08 30.95 -9.89
N HIS A 388 29.76 32.08 -9.76
CA HIS A 388 30.26 32.56 -8.47
C HIS A 388 29.12 32.95 -7.53
N GLN A 389 28.05 33.57 -8.02
CA GLN A 389 26.85 33.88 -7.24
C GLN A 389 26.21 32.61 -6.65
N VAL A 390 25.95 31.59 -7.49
CA VAL A 390 25.43 30.29 -7.02
C VAL A 390 26.36 29.62 -6.02
N ARG A 391 27.68 29.72 -6.22
CA ARG A 391 28.68 29.20 -5.28
C ARG A 391 28.63 29.90 -3.93
N ILE A 392 28.54 31.23 -3.91
CA ILE A 392 28.54 32.04 -2.68
C ILE A 392 27.29 31.71 -1.87
N LEU A 393 26.10 31.92 -2.46
CA LEU A 393 24.82 31.65 -1.80
C LEU A 393 24.67 30.19 -1.37
N GLY A 394 25.15 29.24 -2.19
CA GLY A 394 25.15 27.84 -1.83
C GLY A 394 26.17 27.44 -0.75
N ASN A 395 27.28 28.17 -0.61
CA ASN A 395 28.21 28.00 0.50
C ASN A 395 27.62 28.56 1.79
N ASP A 396 26.98 29.73 1.72
CA ASP A 396 26.31 30.37 2.86
C ASP A 396 25.18 29.46 3.37
N ALA A 397 24.41 28.86 2.45
CA ALA A 397 23.43 27.83 2.75
C ALA A 397 24.04 26.57 3.41
N ALA A 398 25.24 26.16 2.99
CA ALA A 398 25.88 24.93 3.48
C ALA A 398 26.55 25.10 4.85
N HIS A 399 26.96 26.33 5.19
CA HIS A 399 27.85 26.57 6.32
C HIS A 399 27.24 27.44 7.44
N THR A 400 25.97 27.86 7.30
CA THR A 400 25.16 28.53 8.35
C THR A 400 25.99 29.44 9.25
N SER A 401 26.38 30.59 8.71
CA SER A 401 27.00 31.67 9.47
C SER A 401 26.10 32.90 9.45
N ASP A 402 25.04 32.91 10.25
CA ASP A 402 24.15 34.05 10.54
C ASP A 402 23.54 34.86 9.36
N SER A 403 23.89 34.58 8.11
CA SER A 403 23.41 35.27 6.93
C SER A 403 22.08 34.68 6.48
N LYS A 404 21.01 35.43 6.76
CA LYS A 404 19.69 35.12 6.20
C LYS A 404 19.75 35.19 4.67
N LEU A 405 19.43 34.08 4.02
CA LEU A 405 19.29 34.05 2.57
C LEU A 405 18.07 34.88 2.17
N VAL A 406 18.27 35.85 1.28
CA VAL A 406 17.17 36.62 0.71
C VAL A 406 16.63 35.87 -0.51
N GLN A 407 15.33 35.58 -0.52
CA GLN A 407 14.67 34.84 -1.59
C GLN A 407 14.97 35.43 -2.97
N ALA A 408 14.78 36.75 -3.13
CA ALA A 408 14.98 37.45 -4.39
C ALA A 408 16.42 37.31 -4.93
N GLU A 409 17.43 37.29 -4.04
CA GLU A 409 18.83 37.10 -4.43
C GLU A 409 19.10 35.67 -4.90
N CYS A 410 18.51 34.68 -4.22
CA CYS A 410 18.61 33.27 -4.59
C CYS A 410 17.97 33.01 -5.96
N GLU A 411 16.77 33.55 -6.18
CA GLU A 411 16.04 33.43 -7.45
C GLU A 411 16.81 34.08 -8.60
N GLN A 412 17.30 35.31 -8.41
CA GLN A 412 18.08 36.03 -9.41
C GLN A 412 19.38 35.28 -9.76
N ALA A 413 20.12 34.79 -8.76
CA ALA A 413 21.35 34.04 -9.00
C ALA A 413 21.12 32.76 -9.81
N VAL A 414 20.01 32.05 -9.55
CA VAL A 414 19.66 30.83 -10.30
C VAL A 414 19.19 31.16 -11.72
N TYR A 415 18.40 32.22 -11.88
CA TYR A 415 17.96 32.70 -13.20
C TYR A 415 19.17 33.08 -14.07
N ASP A 416 20.09 33.89 -13.55
CA ASP A 416 21.28 34.32 -14.28
C ASP A 416 22.17 33.13 -14.65
N TYR A 417 22.37 32.19 -13.74
CA TYR A 417 23.16 30.98 -14.02
C TYR A 417 22.53 30.14 -15.14
N ARG A 418 21.21 29.90 -15.10
CA ARG A 418 20.51 29.13 -16.14
C ARG A 418 20.56 29.85 -17.49
N SER A 419 20.25 31.14 -17.52
CA SER A 419 20.28 31.93 -18.75
C SER A 419 21.67 31.92 -19.40
N GLN A 420 22.73 32.05 -18.62
CA GLN A 420 24.10 32.02 -19.14
C GLN A 420 24.55 30.62 -19.55
N LYS A 421 24.11 29.59 -18.83
CA LYS A 421 24.34 28.19 -19.21
C LYS A 421 23.71 27.87 -20.57
N ASP A 422 22.46 28.25 -20.79
CA ASP A 422 21.75 28.00 -22.05
C ASP A 422 22.45 28.71 -23.23
N LYS A 423 22.88 29.97 -23.03
CA LYS A 423 23.67 30.71 -24.04
C LYS A 423 24.99 30.01 -24.38
N TYR A 424 25.66 29.45 -23.37
CA TYR A 424 26.91 28.72 -23.57
C TYR A 424 26.68 27.41 -24.31
N GLU A 425 25.65 26.64 -23.96
CA GLU A 425 25.30 25.40 -24.66
C GLU A 425 24.96 25.65 -26.13
N GLN A 426 24.15 26.68 -26.40
CA GLN A 426 23.85 27.13 -27.78
C GLN A 426 25.09 27.58 -28.54
N TYR A 427 26.04 28.26 -27.88
CA TYR A 427 27.31 28.64 -28.50
C TYR A 427 28.14 27.41 -28.87
N ARG A 428 28.20 26.41 -27.97
CA ARG A 428 28.95 25.17 -28.14
C ARG A 428 28.41 24.30 -29.28
N GLU A 429 27.11 24.34 -29.53
CA GLU A 429 26.45 23.55 -30.58
C GLU A 429 26.56 24.17 -31.99
N ARG A 430 27.07 25.39 -32.12
CA ARG A 430 27.26 25.99 -33.45
C ARG A 430 28.29 25.19 -34.24
N PRO A 431 27.96 24.74 -35.46
CA PRO A 431 28.92 24.07 -36.32
C PRO A 431 30.09 25.03 -36.60
N ILE A 432 31.31 24.54 -36.31
CA ILE A 432 32.58 25.24 -36.58
C ILE A 432 32.76 25.49 -38.07
#